data_AF-A0A9E0RUD6-F1
#
_entry.id   AF-A0A9E0RUD6-F1
#
_cell.length_a   1.000
_cell.length_b   1.000
_cell.length_c   1.000
_cell.angle_alpha   90.00
_cell.angle_beta   90.00
_cell.angle_gamma   90.00
#
_symmetry.space_group_name_H-M   'P 1'
#
loop_
_entity.id
_entity.type
_entity.pdbx_description
1 polymer ?
#
loop_
_entity_poly.entity_id
_entity_poly.type
_entity_poly.pdbx_seq_one_letter_code
_entity_poly.pdbx_strand_id
1 'polypeptide(L)' 'MSEKNQKLIVGPRLRRFRQTLGLTQTRMAQDLGISPAYLNLMERNQRAMSAKVLLAMAERYDFDLASFTG' A
#
# COMPACT_ATOMS: atom_id res chain seq x y z
N MET A 1 -12.27 -22.02 -11.45
CA MET A 1 -11.57 -20.78 -11.82
C MET A 1 -10.67 -20.41 -10.66
N SER A 2 -9.35 -20.62 -10.78
CA SER A 2 -8.40 -20.16 -9.75
C SER A 2 -8.11 -18.70 -10.06
N GLU A 3 -8.61 -17.77 -9.24
CA GLU A 3 -8.26 -16.36 -9.35
C GLU A 3 -6.72 -16.25 -9.32
N LYS A 4 -6.14 -15.73 -10.41
CA LYS A 4 -4.73 -15.38 -10.42
C LYS A 4 -4.54 -14.36 -9.31
N ASN A 5 -3.98 -14.78 -8.19
CA ASN A 5 -3.49 -13.93 -7.13
C ASN A 5 -2.31 -13.10 -7.68
N GLN A 6 -2.61 -12.13 -8.55
CA GLN A 6 -1.64 -11.22 -9.11
C GLN A 6 -1.07 -10.42 -7.95
N LYS A 7 0.22 -10.64 -7.70
CA LYS A 7 0.97 -9.90 -6.70
C LYS A 7 1.01 -8.44 -7.13
N LEU A 8 0.31 -7.57 -6.40
CA LEU A 8 0.36 -6.13 -6.64
C LEU A 8 1.67 -5.56 -6.08
N ILE A 9 2.65 -5.36 -6.97
CA ILE A 9 3.97 -4.82 -6.66
C ILE A 9 4.00 -3.35 -7.08
N VAL A 10 3.69 -2.45 -6.14
CA VAL A 10 3.56 -0.99 -6.39
C VAL A 10 4.30 -0.14 -5.36
N GLY A 11 5.36 -0.68 -4.75
CA GLY A 11 6.10 -0.08 -3.64
C GLY A 11 6.60 1.35 -3.87
N PRO A 12 7.28 1.67 -4.99
CA PRO A 12 7.70 3.03 -5.28
C PRO A 12 6.53 4.02 -5.37
N ARG A 13 5.38 3.60 -5.92
CA ARG A 13 4.17 4.44 -5.98
C ARG A 13 3.58 4.63 -4.58
N LEU A 14 3.51 3.57 -3.77
CA LEU A 14 3.05 3.63 -2.39
C LEU A 14 3.89 4.61 -1.57
N ARG A 15 5.22 4.55 -1.71
CA ARG A 15 6.15 5.47 -1.05
C ARG A 15 5.90 6.92 -1.46
N ARG A 16 5.75 7.19 -2.76
CA ARG A 16 5.48 8.54 -3.26
C ARG A 16 4.17 9.07 -2.70
N PHE A 17 3.11 8.28 -2.74
CA PHE A 17 1.81 8.67 -2.19
C PHE A 17 1.86 8.98 -0.70
N ARG A 18 2.57 8.16 0.09
CA ARG A 18 2.80 8.48 1.49
C ARG A 18 3.52 9.82 1.66
N GLN A 19 4.54 10.09 0.82
CA GLN A 19 5.31 11.33 0.87
C GLN A 19 4.49 12.55 0.43
N THR A 20 3.60 12.43 -0.56
CA THR A 20 2.71 13.53 -0.98
C THR A 20 1.71 13.91 0.11
N LEU A 21 1.32 12.94 0.96
CA LEU A 21 0.52 13.20 2.16
C LEU A 21 1.33 13.75 3.35
N GLY A 22 2.66 13.88 3.22
CA GLY A 22 3.53 14.34 4.30
C GLY A 22 3.68 13.35 5.46
N LEU A 23 3.34 12.07 5.26
CA LEU A 23 3.28 11.08 6.34
C LEU A 23 4.61 10.34 6.52
N THR A 24 4.93 10.03 7.79
CA THR A 24 5.98 9.05 8.11
C THR A 24 5.49 7.62 7.86
N GLN A 25 6.41 6.67 7.68
CA GLN A 25 6.04 5.25 7.57
C GLN A 25 5.26 4.77 8.81
N THR A 26 5.67 5.19 10.00
CA THR A 26 4.98 4.83 11.25
C THR A 26 3.55 5.32 11.27
N ARG A 27 3.30 6.58 10.87
CA ARG A 27 1.95 7.15 10.85
C ARG A 27 1.04 6.41 9.86
N MET A 28 1.50 6.24 8.62
CA MET A 28 0.71 5.51 7.62
C MET A 28 0.48 4.05 8.01
N ALA A 29 1.48 3.38 8.60
CA ALA A 29 1.31 2.00 9.06
C ALA A 29 0.24 1.88 10.15
N GLN A 30 0.18 2.83 11.09
CA GLN A 30 -0.88 2.92 12.10
C GLN A 30 -2.26 3.10 11.45
N ASP A 31 -2.39 4.03 10.49
CA ASP A 31 -3.65 4.26 9.77
C ASP A 31 -4.14 3.02 9.03
N LEU A 32 -3.22 2.23 8.47
CA LEU A 32 -3.49 1.00 7.75
C LEU A 32 -3.62 -0.24 8.66
N GLY A 33 -3.44 -0.09 9.97
CA GLY A 33 -3.50 -1.20 10.92
C GLY A 33 -2.44 -2.29 10.68
N ILE A 34 -1.24 -1.89 10.26
CA ILE A 34 -0.09 -2.77 10.00
C ILE A 34 1.16 -2.29 10.73
N SER A 35 2.22 -3.10 10.75
CA SER A 35 3.50 -2.68 11.32
C SER A 35 4.26 -1.75 10.37
N PRO A 36 5.06 -0.79 10.89
CA PRO A 36 5.93 0.05 10.06
C PRO A 36 6.92 -0.78 9.22
N ALA A 37 7.42 -1.89 9.77
CA ALA A 37 8.29 -2.81 9.05
C ALA A 37 7.57 -3.44 7.84
N TYR A 38 6.30 -3.82 7.97
CA TYR A 38 5.54 -4.38 6.86
C TYR A 38 5.28 -3.35 5.76
N LEU A 39 4.96 -2.11 6.13
CA LEU A 39 4.87 -1.00 5.16
C LEU A 39 6.20 -0.79 4.43
N ASN A 40 7.32 -0.79 5.15
CA ASN A 40 8.65 -0.66 4.55
C ASN A 40 8.97 -1.78 3.55
N LEU A 41 8.60 -3.04 3.86
CA LEU A 41 8.76 -4.15 2.91
C LEU A 41 7.93 -3.95 1.64
N MET A 42 6.70 -3.43 1.75
CA MET A 42 5.86 -3.11 0.60
C MET A 42 6.43 -1.97 -0.23
N GLU A 43 6.87 -0.87 0.39
CA GLU A 43 7.50 0.26 -0.30
C GLU A 43 8.77 -0.12 -1.07
N ARG A 44 9.46 -1.17 -0.63
CA ARG A 44 10.66 -1.73 -1.25
C ARG A 44 10.38 -2.88 -2.23
N ASN A 45 9.12 -3.15 -2.57
CA ASN A 45 8.70 -4.27 -3.42
C ASN A 45 9.10 -5.67 -2.92
N GLN A 46 9.46 -5.80 -1.64
CA GLN A 46 9.82 -7.09 -1.04
C GLN A 46 8.57 -7.89 -0.64
N ARG A 47 7.44 -7.20 -0.49
CA ARG A 47 6.12 -7.81 -0.29
C ARG A 47 5.13 -7.18 -1.25
N ALA A 48 4.27 -8.01 -1.81
CA ALA A 48 3.09 -7.53 -2.52
C ALA A 48 2.13 -6.86 -1.54
N MET A 49 1.43 -5.85 -2.02
CA MET A 49 0.34 -5.24 -1.26
C MET A 49 -0.79 -6.26 -1.15
N SER A 50 -1.32 -6.43 0.06
CA SER A 50 -2.42 -7.34 0.33
C SER A 50 -3.77 -6.65 0.08
N ALA A 51 -4.82 -7.45 -0.16
CA ALA A 51 -6.19 -6.95 -0.27
C ALA A 51 -6.63 -6.14 0.96
N LYS A 52 -6.21 -6.56 2.17
CA LYS A 52 -6.49 -5.83 3.41
C LYS A 52 -5.89 -4.42 3.40
N VAL A 53 -4.64 -4.28 2.93
CA VAL A 53 -3.98 -2.97 2.83
C VAL A 53 -4.66 -2.11 1.78
N LEU A 54 -5.04 -2.69 0.63
CA LEU A 54 -5.78 -1.97 -0.41
C LEU A 54 -7.11 -1.42 0.10
N LEU A 55 -7.88 -2.23 0.83
CA LEU A 55 -9.14 -1.79 1.42
C LEU A 55 -8.92 -0.66 2.43
N ALA A 56 -7.94 -0.81 3.33
CA ALA A 56 -7.61 0.23 4.30
C ALA A 56 -7.12 1.53 3.63
N MET A 57 -6.38 1.43 2.51
CA MET A 57 -5.97 2.58 1.72
C MET A 57 -7.18 3.31 1.12
N ALA A 58 -8.13 2.57 0.55
CA ALA A 58 -9.35 3.14 -0.02
C ALA A 58 -10.20 3.84 1.05
N GLU A 59 -10.37 3.23 2.22
CA GLU A 59 -11.14 3.78 3.34
C GLU A 59 -10.49 5.02 3.99
N ARG A 60 -9.15 5.08 4.05
CA ARG A 60 -8.43 6.14 4.79
C ARG A 60 -7.94 7.28 3.93
N TYR A 61 -7.67 7.04 2.66
CA TYR A 61 -6.98 8.00 1.80
C TYR A 61 -7.62 8.22 0.44
N ASP A 62 -8.88 7.79 0.25
CA ASP A 62 -9.60 7.86 -1.03
C ASP A 62 -8.76 7.28 -2.19
N PHE A 63 -8.07 6.19 -1.88
CA PHE A 63 -7.14 5.54 -2.80
C PHE A 63 -7.89 4.77 -3.87
N ASP A 64 -7.60 5.06 -5.13
CA ASP A 64 -8.04 4.28 -6.29
C ASP A 64 -6.90 3.40 -6.83
N LEU A 65 -7.14 2.08 -6.85
CA LEU A 65 -6.19 1.09 -7.37
C LEU A 65 -5.88 1.31 -8.86
N ALA A 66 -6.84 1.74 -9.67
CA ALA A 66 -6.62 1.94 -11.10
C ALA A 66 -5.58 3.03 -11.37
N SER A 67 -5.53 4.07 -10.53
CA SER A 67 -4.50 5.11 -10.58
C SER A 67 -3.09 4.60 -10.24
N PHE A 68 -2.98 3.44 -9.57
CA PHE A 68 -1.71 2.86 -9.12
C PHE A 68 -1.15 1.77 -10.03
N THR A 69 -1.96 1.18 -10.91
CA THR A 69 -1.53 0.10 -11.82
C THR A 69 -1.31 0.55 -13.27
N GLY A 70 -1.74 1.77 -13.63
CA GLY A 70 -1.56 2.37 -14.97
C GLY A 70 -0.14 2.74 -15.33
#